data_AF-A0A3D1RLD1-F1
#
_entry.id   AF-A0A3D1RLD1-F1
#
_cell.length_a   1.000
_cell.length_b   1.000
_cell.length_c   1.000
_cell.angle_alpha   90.00
_cell.angle_beta   90.00
_cell.angle_gamma   90.00
#
_symmetry.space_group_name_H-M   'P 1'
#
loop_
_entity.id
_entity.type
_entity.pdbx_description
1 polymer ?
#
loop_
_entity_poly.entity_id
_entity_poly.type
_entity_poly.pdbx_seq_one_letter_code
_entity_poly.pdbx_strand_id
1 'polypeptide(L)' 'MNAANEVAVNAFLQRQLKFTDIIKVVEKIMNLHTPLSHPQLEDILAVDSWARNAANEVIAKEVKD' A
#
# COMPACT_ATOMS: atom_id res chain seq x y z
N MET A 1 -5.67 4.51 -3.30
CA MET A 1 -4.31 4.21 -3.79
C MET A 1 -4.29 2.82 -4.43
N ASN A 2 -3.99 2.73 -5.72
CA ASN A 2 -4.00 1.43 -6.43
C ASN A 2 -2.80 0.54 -6.04
N ALA A 3 -1.58 1.10 -6.02
CA ALA A 3 -0.36 0.35 -5.72
C ALA A 3 -0.39 -0.38 -4.36
N ALA A 4 -0.88 0.30 -3.32
CA ALA A 4 -1.05 -0.31 -2.00
C ALA A 4 -2.07 -1.46 -2.02
N ASN A 5 -3.17 -1.31 -2.77
CA ASN A 5 -4.18 -2.34 -2.92
C ASN A 5 -3.63 -3.58 -3.63
N GLU A 6 -2.85 -3.40 -4.72
CA GLU A 6 -2.21 -4.52 -5.42
C GLU A 6 -1.27 -5.32 -4.52
N VAL A 7 -0.44 -4.64 -3.72
CA VAL A 7 0.46 -5.28 -2.75
C VAL A 7 -0.33 -6.04 -1.68
N ALA A 8 -1.36 -5.42 -1.10
CA ALA A 8 -2.19 -6.03 -0.06
C ALA A 8 -2.98 -7.24 -0.58
N VAL A 9 -3.55 -7.16 -1.79
CA VAL A 9 -4.26 -8.28 -2.43
C VAL A 9 -3.28 -9.43 -2.71
N ASN A 10 -2.08 -9.14 -3.23
CA ASN A 10 -1.08 -10.17 -3.44
C ASN A 10 -0.69 -10.88 -2.12
N ALA A 11 -0.47 -10.12 -1.05
CA ALA A 11 -0.18 -10.69 0.27
C ALA A 11 -1.33 -11.55 0.82
N PHE A 12 -2.59 -11.14 0.61
CA PHE A 12 -3.76 -11.96 0.92
C PHE A 12 -3.78 -13.27 0.11
N LEU A 13 -3.53 -13.22 -1.20
CA LEU A 13 -3.46 -14.40 -2.06
C LEU A 13 -2.33 -15.35 -1.63
N GLN A 14 -1.24 -14.81 -1.09
CA GLN A 14 -0.13 -15.56 -0.49
C GLN A 14 -0.40 -16.00 0.95
N ARG A 15 -1.62 -15.81 1.48
CA ARG A 15 -2.03 -16.15 2.85
C ARG A 15 -1.25 -15.42 3.95
N GLN A 16 -0.65 -14.27 3.65
CA GLN A 16 0.05 -13.42 4.61
C GLN A 16 -0.88 -12.43 5.29
N LEU A 17 -2.04 -12.12 4.69
CA LEU A 17 -3.06 -11.25 5.26
C LEU A 17 -4.41 -11.97 5.33
N LYS A 18 -5.26 -11.55 6.27
CA LYS A 18 -6.71 -11.85 6.19
C LYS A 18 -7.36 -10.89 5.21
N PHE A 19 -8.51 -11.28 4.67
CA PHE A 19 -9.26 -10.44 3.73
C PHE A 19 -9.57 -9.04 4.29
N THR A 20 -9.91 -8.95 5.57
CA THR A 20 -10.19 -7.66 6.25
C THR A 20 -8.97 -6.77 6.41
N ASP A 21 -7.76 -7.34 6.40
CA ASP A 21 -6.53 -6.58 6.61
C ASP A 21 -6.12 -5.82 5.34
N ILE A 22 -6.64 -6.20 4.17
CA ILE A 22 -6.45 -5.45 2.91
C ILE A 22 -6.89 -3.99 3.09
N ILE A 23 -8.09 -3.78 3.64
CA ILE A 23 -8.63 -2.43 3.85
C ILE A 23 -7.77 -1.65 4.86
N LYS A 24 -7.34 -2.29 5.95
CA LYS A 24 -6.48 -1.66 6.96
C LYS A 24 -5.16 -1.18 6.37
N VAL A 25 -4.51 -2.00 5.53
CA VAL A 25 -3.26 -1.64 4.86
C VAL A 25 -3.50 -0.45 3.92
N VAL A 26 -4.52 -0.54 3.06
CA VAL A 26 -4.82 0.54 2.09
C VAL A 26 -5.14 1.85 2.81
N GLU A 27 -5.91 1.81 3.88
CA GLU A 27 -6.26 2.99 4.68
C GLU A 27 -5.02 3.62 5.33
N LYS A 28 -4.13 2.82 5.93
CA LYS A 28 -2.86 3.31 6.48
C LYS A 28 -2.02 4.01 5.42
N ILE A 29 -1.89 3.44 4.23
CA ILE A 29 -1.09 4.05 3.16
C ILE A 29 -1.75 5.33 2.63
N MET A 30 -3.09 5.36 2.50
CA MET A 30 -3.82 6.58 2.15
C MET A 30 -3.60 7.70 3.17
N ASN A 31 -3.57 7.39 4.47
CA ASN A 31 -3.32 8.36 5.54
C ASN A 31 -1.88 8.89 5.55
N LEU A 32 -0.91 8.11 5.04
CA LEU A 32 0.49 8.54 4.89
C LEU A 32 0.73 9.32 3.59
N HIS A 33 -0.14 9.16 2.59
CA HIS A 33 0.04 9.78 1.30
C HIS A 33 -0.25 11.27 1.35
N THR A 34 0.65 12.08 0.77
CA THR A 34 0.42 13.50 0.53
C THR A 34 0.01 13.70 -0.93
N PRO A 35 -1.25 14.11 -1.20
CA PRO A 35 -1.71 14.33 -2.57
C PRO A 35 -0.96 15.49 -3.25
N LEU A 36 -0.59 15.29 -4.52
CA LEU A 36 0.00 16.31 -5.37
C LEU A 36 -1.04 16.82 -6.36
N SER A 37 -1.11 18.14 -6.53
CA SER A 37 -1.95 18.76 -7.57
C SER A 37 -1.16 18.85 -8.88
N HIS A 38 -1.74 18.39 -9.98
CA HIS A 38 -1.11 18.35 -11.32
C HIS A 38 0.21 17.55 -11.37
N PRO A 39 0.23 16.28 -10.92
CA PRO A 39 1.44 15.47 -10.93
C PRO A 39 1.93 15.24 -12.36
N GLN A 40 3.24 15.22 -12.55
CA GLN A 40 3.87 14.73 -13.77
C GLN A 40 4.04 13.21 -13.71
N LEU A 41 4.44 12.59 -14.82
CA LEU A 41 4.61 11.14 -14.88
C LEU A 41 5.60 10.64 -13.82
N GLU A 42 6.69 11.38 -13.61
CA GLU A 42 7.72 11.05 -12.63
C GLU A 42 7.17 11.06 -11.19
N ASP A 43 6.27 12.00 -10.87
CA ASP A 43 5.61 12.07 -9.56
C ASP A 43 4.70 10.85 -9.36
N ILE A 44 3.95 10.46 -10.39
CA ILE A 44 3.05 9.29 -10.34
C ILE A 44 3.88 8.02 -10.10
N LEU A 45 4.99 7.85 -10.82
CA LEU A 45 5.88 6.69 -10.67
C LEU A 45 6.55 6.67 -9.29
N ALA A 46 6.97 7.83 -8.78
CA ALA A 46 7.55 7.95 -7.45
C ALA A 46 6.53 7.58 -6.36
N VAL A 47 5.28 8.07 -6.47
CA VAL A 47 4.19 7.75 -5.54
C VAL A 47 3.82 6.27 -5.61
N ASP A 48 3.77 5.66 -6.79
CA ASP A 48 3.52 4.21 -6.95
C ASP A 48 4.61 3.39 -6.23
N SER A 49 5.89 3.68 -6.51
CA SER A 49 7.02 2.98 -5.88
C SER A 49 7.01 3.14 -4.36
N TRP A 50 6.82 4.37 -3.87
CA TRP A 50 6.68 4.66 -2.45
C TRP A 50 5.53 3.87 -1.81
N ALA A 51 4.35 3.87 -2.43
CA ALA A 51 3.18 3.19 -1.89
C ALA A 51 3.38 1.66 -1.81
N ARG A 52 4.09 1.06 -2.77
CA ARG A 52 4.45 -0.37 -2.72
C ARG A 52 5.38 -0.67 -1.56
N ASN A 53 6.44 0.13 -1.40
CA ASN A 53 7.41 -0.05 -0.31
C ASN A 53 6.75 0.12 1.06
N ALA A 54 5.99 1.20 1.23
CA ALA A 54 5.28 1.48 2.48
C ALA A 54 4.23 0.39 2.80
N ALA A 55 3.49 -0.12 1.80
CA ALA A 55 2.55 -1.22 2.01
C ALA A 55 3.26 -2.50 2.49
N ASN A 56 4.39 -2.86 1.89
CA ASN A 56 5.19 -4.01 2.33
C ASN A 56 5.68 -3.85 3.78
N GLU A 57 6.12 -2.65 4.17
CA GLU A 57 6.53 -2.36 5.55
C GLU A 57 5.38 -2.49 6.55
N VAL A 58 4.19 -2.02 6.19
CA VAL A 58 2.99 -2.16 7.04
C VAL A 58 2.64 -3.65 7.19
N ILE A 59 2.61 -4.40 6.09
CA ILE A 59 2.29 -5.84 6.11
C ILE A 59 3.29 -6.61 6.98
N ALA A 60 4.59 -6.32 6.84
CA ALA A 60 5.64 -6.97 7.65
C ALA A 60 5.49 -6.70 9.17
N LYS A 61 4.78 -5.64 9.56
CA LYS A 61 4.43 -5.36 10.96
C LYS A 61 3.17 -6.11 11.39
N GLU A 62 2.13 -6.15 10.55
CA GLU A 62 0.86 -6.86 10.85
C GLU A 62 1.03 -8.38 10.92
N VAL A 63 1.96 -8.98 10.15
CA VAL A 63 2.21 -10.44 10.17
C VAL A 63 2.89 -10.91 11.47
N LYS A 64 3.47 -9.99 12.25
CA LYS A 64 4.17 -10.31 13.50
C LYS A 64 3.24 -10.37 14.72
N ASP A 65 1.98 -9.96 14.57
CA ASP A 65 0.94 -10.00 15.60
C ASP A 65 0.00 -11.22 15.38
#